data_AF-A0AAV7ZLC4-F1
#
_entry.id   AF-A0AAV7ZLC4-F1
#
_cell.length_a   1.000
_cell.length_b   1.000
_cell.length_c   1.000
_cell.angle_alpha   90.00
_cell.angle_beta   90.00
_cell.angle_gamma   90.00
#
_symmetry.space_group_name_H-M   'P 1'
#
loop_
_entity.id
_entity.type
_entity.pdbx_description
1 polymer ?
#
loop_
_entity_poly.entity_id
_entity_poly.type
_entity_poly.pdbx_seq_one_letter_code
_entity_poly.pdbx_strand_id
1 'polypeptide(L)'
;MISGENMIYLENSQIKVGVDLDFGGVITYLSAANNNLNQINRHDRGRCCQGSFYGGPDPYDSCTYMDKPWPWNPIGSGDRYGHSSRVLSHSKTSTSIYIKTKPLQWACDNVECECEFEKKIWLDEDAVRVQFTLHNHRSDKNDYGKKDQELPALYTIGKLGTLTCYTGNKPWTNGGLTVWEHPGFNPWTPGKIQCSEKWAAFYDEETQFGLGLYSKNNINFLTGFAGTKNKGGPYDSDTGYIAGLGELDIKADETYTYEFALVLGYIKTIRTWVYEQNNH
;
A
#
# COMPACT_ATOMS: atom_id res chain seq x y z
N MET A 1 -1.15 13.42 28.97
CA MET A 1 -0.01 12.60 28.52
C MET A 1 -0.43 11.97 27.21
N ILE A 2 0.21 12.34 26.10
CA ILE A 2 -0.04 11.72 24.80
C ILE A 2 0.47 10.29 24.93
N SER A 3 -0.41 9.29 24.85
CA SER A 3 0.03 7.90 24.81
C SER A 3 0.98 7.75 23.64
N GLY A 4 2.21 7.28 23.89
CA GLY A 4 3.16 7.00 22.82
C GLY A 4 2.52 6.05 21.81
N GLU A 5 2.80 6.28 20.52
CA GLU A 5 2.30 5.46 19.42
C GLU A 5 2.65 3.99 19.66
N ASN A 6 1.68 3.09 19.48
CA ASN A 6 1.87 1.65 19.72
C ASN A 6 2.58 0.99 18.52
N MET A 7 3.85 1.36 18.31
CA MET A 7 4.64 1.01 17.14
C MET A 7 5.52 -0.22 17.35
N ILE A 8 5.58 -1.10 16.35
CA ILE A 8 6.59 -2.17 16.25
C ILE A 8 7.53 -1.84 15.09
N TYR A 9 8.82 -1.70 15.37
CA TYR A 9 9.84 -1.42 14.36
C TYR A 9 10.71 -2.62 14.02
N LEU A 10 11.16 -2.67 12.77
CA LEU A 10 12.26 -3.51 12.27
C LEU A 10 13.25 -2.61 11.52
N GLU A 11 14.55 -2.82 11.73
CA GLU A 11 15.60 -1.92 11.23
C GLU A 11 16.84 -2.71 10.83
N ASN A 12 17.50 -2.29 9.75
CA ASN A 12 18.83 -2.73 9.34
C ASN A 12 19.75 -1.51 9.15
N SER A 13 20.93 -1.66 8.54
CA SER A 13 21.85 -0.54 8.34
C SER A 13 21.36 0.53 7.36
N GLN A 14 20.34 0.23 6.54
CA GLN A 14 19.84 1.13 5.49
C GLN A 14 18.51 1.79 5.85
N ILE A 15 17.55 1.00 6.34
CA ILE A 15 16.15 1.41 6.49
C ILE A 15 15.54 0.95 7.81
N LYS A 16 14.48 1.67 8.21
CA LYS A 16 13.65 1.38 9.36
C LYS A 16 12.18 1.38 8.95
N VAL A 17 11.49 0.27 9.17
CA VAL A 17 10.04 0.12 8.96
C VAL A 17 9.32 0.04 10.30
N GLY A 18 8.14 0.65 10.38
CA GLY A 18 7.26 0.58 11.54
C GLY A 18 5.84 0.22 11.15
N VAL A 19 5.23 -0.69 11.91
CA VAL A 19 3.79 -0.95 11.90
C VAL A 19 3.15 -0.38 13.15
N ASP A 20 1.95 0.16 13.00
CA ASP A 20 1.21 0.81 14.08
C ASP A 20 0.03 -0.05 14.51
N LEU A 21 0.06 -0.57 15.74
CA LEU A 21 -1.02 -1.41 16.27
C LEU A 21 -2.32 -0.63 16.47
N ASP A 22 -2.24 0.70 16.67
CA ASP A 22 -3.40 1.57 16.74
C ASP A 22 -3.97 1.87 15.33
N PHE A 23 -3.27 1.46 14.26
CA PHE A 23 -3.76 1.44 12.86
C PHE A 23 -3.87 -0.01 12.35
N GLY A 24 -4.34 -0.93 13.17
CA GLY A 24 -4.56 -2.32 12.73
C GLY A 24 -3.27 -3.05 12.30
N GLY A 25 -2.10 -2.57 12.73
CA GLY A 25 -0.80 -3.12 12.41
C GLY A 25 -0.42 -3.02 10.93
N VAL A 26 -0.88 -1.98 10.23
CA VAL A 26 -0.41 -1.66 8.87
C VAL A 26 0.93 -0.91 8.92
N ILE A 27 1.63 -0.83 7.78
CA ILE A 27 2.86 -0.05 7.69
C ILE A 27 2.48 1.43 7.61
N THR A 28 2.85 2.18 8.65
CA THR A 28 2.63 3.63 8.77
C THR A 28 3.95 4.40 8.79
N TYR A 29 5.08 3.69 8.83
CA TYR A 29 6.40 4.27 8.93
C TYR A 29 7.42 3.55 8.04
N LEU A 30 8.15 4.31 7.22
CA LEU A 30 9.35 3.86 6.52
C LEU A 30 10.31 5.03 6.35
N SER A 31 11.55 4.88 6.80
CA SER A 31 12.60 5.90 6.67
C SER A 31 13.95 5.27 6.35
N ALA A 32 14.90 6.11 5.92
CA ALA A 32 16.31 5.74 6.01
C ALA A 32 16.70 5.65 7.49
N ALA A 33 17.55 4.68 7.83
CA ALA A 33 17.97 4.44 9.21
C ALA A 33 18.71 5.64 9.82
N ASN A 34 19.39 6.43 8.99
CA ASN A 34 20.24 7.54 9.44
C ASN A 34 19.51 8.88 9.66
N ASN A 35 18.25 9.03 9.24
CA ASN A 35 17.55 10.31 9.32
C ASN A 35 16.15 10.25 9.97
N ASN A 36 15.57 9.06 10.09
CA ASN A 36 14.24 8.85 10.68
C ASN A 36 13.10 9.69 10.05
N LEU A 37 13.26 10.14 8.80
CA LEU A 37 12.24 10.89 8.07
C LEU A 37 11.25 9.92 7.42
N ASN A 38 10.05 9.83 8.00
CA ASN A 38 9.00 8.95 7.50
C ASN A 38 8.50 9.36 6.10
N GLN A 39 8.43 8.40 5.19
CA GLN A 39 8.00 8.55 3.80
C GLN A 39 6.59 8.01 3.53
N ILE A 40 5.94 7.39 4.52
CA ILE A 40 4.56 6.91 4.45
C ILE A 40 3.62 8.01 4.90
N ASN A 41 2.57 8.27 4.12
CA ASN A 41 1.47 9.11 4.56
C ASN A 41 0.56 8.30 5.50
N ARG A 42 0.20 8.89 6.64
CA ARG A 42 -0.69 8.34 7.67
C ARG A 42 -1.69 9.38 8.20
N HIS A 43 -2.09 10.33 7.35
CA HIS A 43 -3.00 11.41 7.72
C HIS A 43 -4.36 10.89 8.23
N ASP A 44 -4.84 9.80 7.66
CA ASP A 44 -6.11 9.15 8.00
C ASP A 44 -6.02 7.63 7.82
N ARG A 45 -7.12 6.92 8.05
CA ARG A 45 -7.19 5.45 7.91
C ARG A 45 -7.07 5.02 6.43
N GLY A 46 -7.51 5.82 5.47
CA GLY A 46 -7.38 5.46 4.05
C GLY A 46 -5.93 5.48 3.56
N ARG A 47 -5.08 6.32 4.16
CA ARG A 47 -3.70 6.55 3.71
C ARG A 47 -2.69 5.84 4.61
N CYS A 48 -2.08 4.75 4.12
CA CYS A 48 -0.99 3.98 4.73
C CYS A 48 -0.38 3.08 3.62
N CYS A 49 0.48 2.11 3.97
CA CYS A 49 0.65 0.91 3.13
C CYS A 49 -0.16 -0.27 3.67
N GLN A 50 -1.18 -0.69 2.92
CA GLN A 50 -2.18 -1.68 3.37
C GLN A 50 -2.84 -2.44 2.21
N GLY A 51 -3.42 -3.59 2.52
CA GLY A 51 -4.31 -4.28 1.58
C GLY A 51 -5.66 -3.57 1.48
N SER A 52 -6.20 -3.51 0.26
CA SER A 52 -7.51 -2.98 -0.06
C SER A 52 -8.11 -3.86 -1.16
N PHE A 53 -9.14 -4.63 -0.78
CA PHE A 53 -9.77 -5.60 -1.67
C PHE A 53 -11.16 -5.13 -2.06
N TYR A 54 -11.68 -5.60 -3.18
CA TYR A 54 -12.98 -5.25 -3.70
C TYR A 54 -13.75 -6.52 -4.09
N GLY A 55 -15.03 -6.54 -3.78
CA GLY A 55 -15.94 -7.64 -4.11
C GLY A 55 -17.38 -7.19 -3.96
N GLY A 56 -18.35 -8.02 -4.36
CA GLY A 56 -19.73 -7.73 -4.04
C GLY A 56 -20.08 -8.14 -2.61
N PRO A 57 -21.31 -7.87 -2.12
CA PRO A 57 -22.31 -7.05 -2.80
C PRO A 57 -21.88 -5.59 -2.99
N ASP A 58 -22.48 -4.92 -3.97
CA ASP A 58 -22.27 -3.51 -4.32
C ASP A 58 -23.64 -2.84 -4.52
N PRO A 59 -24.15 -2.10 -3.53
CA PRO A 59 -23.51 -1.78 -2.25
C PRO A 59 -23.37 -2.98 -1.30
N TYR A 60 -22.36 -2.94 -0.43
CA TYR A 60 -22.31 -3.77 0.76
C TYR A 60 -23.24 -3.21 1.83
N ASP A 61 -24.31 -3.96 2.13
CA ASP A 61 -25.44 -3.57 2.97
C ASP A 61 -26.09 -2.25 2.54
N SER A 62 -25.58 -1.12 3.03
CA SER A 62 -26.01 0.24 2.66
C SER A 62 -24.86 1.25 2.78
N CYS A 63 -23.62 0.76 2.73
CA CYS A 63 -22.45 1.57 2.92
C CYS A 63 -22.22 2.49 1.73
N THR A 64 -21.87 3.75 2.00
CA THR A 64 -21.68 4.76 0.98
C THR A 64 -20.40 5.54 1.17
N TYR A 65 -19.79 5.91 0.04
CA TYR A 65 -18.64 6.79 -0.01
C TYR A 65 -18.90 7.90 -1.03
N MET A 66 -18.77 9.16 -0.59
CA MET A 66 -19.13 10.34 -1.39
C MET A 66 -20.54 10.25 -1.99
N ASP A 67 -21.53 9.88 -1.15
CA ASP A 67 -22.94 9.73 -1.52
C ASP A 67 -23.23 8.69 -2.61
N LYS A 68 -22.28 7.78 -2.87
CA LYS A 68 -22.43 6.66 -3.80
C LYS A 68 -22.39 5.32 -3.06
N PRO A 69 -23.17 4.31 -3.50
CA PRO A 69 -23.01 2.92 -3.07
C PRO A 69 -21.55 2.49 -3.08
N TRP A 70 -21.12 1.76 -2.05
CA TRP A 70 -19.76 1.23 -1.96
C TRP A 70 -19.77 -0.29 -1.83
N PRO A 71 -18.91 -1.01 -2.58
CA PRO A 71 -18.80 -2.46 -2.51
C PRO A 71 -18.19 -2.95 -1.19
N TRP A 72 -18.16 -4.28 -1.03
CA TRP A 72 -17.35 -4.93 0.00
C TRP A 72 -15.89 -4.51 -0.19
N ASN A 73 -15.31 -3.86 0.82
CA ASN A 73 -13.97 -3.27 0.76
C ASN A 73 -13.28 -3.30 2.13
N PRO A 74 -12.64 -4.42 2.51
CA PRO A 74 -11.89 -4.53 3.75
C PRO A 74 -10.60 -3.69 3.70
N ILE A 75 -10.38 -2.88 4.73
CA ILE A 75 -9.21 -2.00 4.87
C ILE A 75 -8.47 -2.33 6.17
N GLY A 76 -7.15 -2.44 6.09
CA GLY A 76 -6.33 -2.96 7.18
C GLY A 76 -6.14 -2.00 8.35
N SER A 77 -6.22 -0.69 8.10
CA SER A 77 -6.02 0.34 9.12
C SER A 77 -7.29 0.67 9.90
N GLY A 78 -8.47 0.48 9.30
CA GLY A 78 -9.72 1.02 9.81
C GLY A 78 -10.68 1.51 8.72
N ASP A 79 -11.69 2.27 9.13
CA ASP A 79 -12.72 2.83 8.25
C ASP A 79 -12.61 4.35 8.09
N ARG A 80 -13.44 4.91 7.21
CA ARG A 80 -13.48 6.36 6.94
C ARG A 80 -14.03 7.20 8.09
N TYR A 81 -14.63 6.58 9.10
CA TYR A 81 -15.21 7.23 10.28
C TYR A 81 -14.18 7.36 11.41
N GLY A 82 -12.98 6.79 11.21
CA GLY A 82 -11.83 6.94 12.10
C GLY A 82 -11.64 5.77 13.05
N HIS A 83 -12.48 4.73 12.97
CA HIS A 83 -12.32 3.52 13.77
C HIS A 83 -11.11 2.71 13.29
N SER A 84 -10.43 2.05 14.23
CA SER A 84 -9.26 1.22 13.92
C SER A 84 -9.66 -0.22 13.71
N SER A 85 -9.04 -0.85 12.73
CA SER A 85 -9.07 -2.31 12.63
C SER A 85 -8.38 -2.95 13.83
N ARG A 86 -8.89 -4.10 14.26
CA ARG A 86 -8.39 -4.77 15.47
C ARG A 86 -7.23 -5.71 15.13
N VAL A 87 -6.11 -5.55 15.83
CA VAL A 87 -5.02 -6.52 15.78
C VAL A 87 -5.42 -7.75 16.60
N LEU A 88 -5.47 -8.91 15.95
CA LEU A 88 -5.82 -10.19 16.58
C LEU A 88 -4.60 -10.82 17.27
N SER A 89 -3.44 -10.72 16.62
CA SER A 89 -2.17 -11.19 17.17
C SER A 89 -1.01 -10.51 16.45
N HIS A 90 0.10 -10.36 17.15
CA HIS A 90 1.35 -9.89 16.57
C HIS A 90 2.54 -10.59 17.22
N SER A 91 3.63 -10.72 16.48
CA SER A 91 4.92 -11.10 17.05
C SER A 91 6.07 -10.44 16.27
N LYS A 92 7.22 -10.33 16.92
CA LYS A 92 8.44 -9.79 16.30
C LYS A 92 9.61 -10.71 16.65
N THR A 93 10.43 -11.01 15.65
CA THR A 93 11.75 -11.62 15.81
C THR A 93 12.83 -10.57 15.52
N SER A 94 14.10 -10.96 15.54
CA SER A 94 15.18 -10.08 15.08
C SER A 94 15.12 -9.77 13.58
N THR A 95 14.42 -10.58 12.78
CA THR A 95 14.43 -10.51 11.32
C THR A 95 13.07 -10.24 10.68
N SER A 96 11.97 -10.35 11.44
CA SER A 96 10.63 -10.18 10.88
C SER A 96 9.60 -9.70 11.89
N ILE A 97 8.54 -9.07 11.38
CA ILE A 97 7.31 -8.75 12.09
C ILE A 97 6.18 -9.60 11.50
N TYR A 98 5.36 -10.18 12.37
CA TYR A 98 4.12 -10.86 12.02
C TYR A 98 2.94 -10.08 12.60
N ILE A 99 1.91 -9.84 11.79
CA ILE A 99 0.66 -9.19 12.20
C ILE A 99 -0.51 -9.97 11.63
N LYS A 100 -1.53 -10.22 12.46
CA LYS A 100 -2.85 -10.67 12.02
C LYS A 100 -3.91 -9.66 12.46
N THR A 101 -4.75 -9.22 11.53
CA THR A 101 -5.70 -8.12 11.70
C THR A 101 -7.10 -8.55 11.28
N LYS A 102 -8.12 -8.08 12.01
CA LYS A 102 -9.52 -8.09 11.61
C LYS A 102 -9.84 -6.73 10.97
N PRO A 103 -9.93 -6.62 9.63
CA PRO A 103 -10.13 -5.35 8.96
C PRO A 103 -11.57 -4.83 9.15
N LEU A 104 -11.77 -3.54 8.87
CA LEU A 104 -13.08 -2.90 8.81
C LEU A 104 -13.49 -2.65 7.35
N GLN A 105 -14.79 -2.60 7.10
CA GLN A 105 -15.34 -2.14 5.82
C GLN A 105 -15.11 -0.64 5.66
N TRP A 106 -14.45 -0.21 4.59
CA TRP A 106 -14.05 1.19 4.40
C TRP A 106 -15.20 2.20 4.55
N ALA A 107 -16.32 1.92 3.90
CA ALA A 107 -17.44 2.85 3.75
C ALA A 107 -18.56 2.62 4.77
N CYS A 108 -18.37 1.70 5.72
CA CYS A 108 -19.32 1.41 6.79
C CYS A 108 -18.79 1.96 8.12
N ASP A 109 -19.69 2.29 9.03
CA ASP A 109 -19.34 2.80 10.35
C ASP A 109 -19.06 1.64 11.32
N ASN A 110 -17.78 1.38 11.58
CA ASN A 110 -17.26 0.41 12.54
C ASN A 110 -17.73 -1.04 12.32
N VAL A 111 -17.80 -1.46 11.06
CA VAL A 111 -18.23 -2.83 10.67
C VAL A 111 -17.02 -3.71 10.38
N GLU A 112 -16.79 -4.71 11.24
CA GLU A 112 -15.75 -5.73 11.01
C GLU A 112 -16.07 -6.59 9.78
N CYS A 113 -15.05 -6.87 8.98
CA CYS A 113 -15.18 -7.77 7.84
C CYS A 113 -15.14 -9.24 8.28
N GLU A 114 -15.86 -10.11 7.57
CA GLU A 114 -15.74 -11.57 7.68
C GLU A 114 -14.47 -12.10 6.97
N CYS A 115 -13.34 -11.43 7.18
CA CYS A 115 -12.04 -11.87 6.70
C CYS A 115 -10.95 -11.48 7.70
N GLU A 116 -9.73 -11.95 7.47
CA GLU A 116 -8.55 -11.60 8.24
C GLU A 116 -7.40 -11.25 7.29
N PHE A 117 -6.61 -10.26 7.68
CA PHE A 117 -5.36 -9.93 6.99
C PHE A 117 -4.18 -10.43 7.81
N GLU A 118 -3.35 -11.26 7.20
CA GLU A 118 -2.13 -11.79 7.78
C GLU A 118 -0.93 -11.23 7.01
N LYS A 119 0.07 -10.75 7.73
CA LYS A 119 1.25 -10.09 7.16
C LYS A 119 2.50 -10.63 7.83
N LYS A 120 3.48 -11.03 7.02
CA LYS A 120 4.87 -11.21 7.43
C LYS A 120 5.73 -10.17 6.74
N ILE A 121 6.47 -9.40 7.52
CA ILE A 121 7.27 -8.25 7.07
C ILE A 121 8.73 -8.51 7.44
N TRP A 122 9.65 -8.34 6.50
CA TRP A 122 11.09 -8.46 6.74
C TRP A 122 11.87 -7.45 5.90
N LEU A 123 13.13 -7.24 6.24
CA LEU A 123 14.01 -6.33 5.51
C LEU A 123 14.93 -7.11 4.57
N ASP A 124 15.15 -6.55 3.40
CA ASP A 124 16.03 -7.04 2.35
C ASP A 124 16.77 -5.85 1.75
N GLU A 125 17.95 -5.55 2.31
CA GLU A 125 18.73 -4.35 1.99
C GLU A 125 17.90 -3.05 2.13
N ASP A 126 17.71 -2.31 1.04
CA ASP A 126 16.94 -1.06 0.95
C ASP A 126 15.42 -1.30 0.84
N ALA A 127 14.97 -2.55 0.91
CA ALA A 127 13.58 -2.93 0.73
C ALA A 127 12.92 -3.52 1.98
N VAL A 128 11.68 -3.11 2.21
CA VAL A 128 10.74 -3.83 3.08
C VAL A 128 10.01 -4.85 2.20
N ARG A 129 10.17 -6.13 2.48
CA ARG A 129 9.35 -7.18 1.86
C ARG A 129 8.16 -7.52 2.73
N VAL A 130 7.04 -7.76 2.06
CA VAL A 130 5.79 -8.14 2.72
C VAL A 130 5.19 -9.32 1.98
N GLN A 131 4.98 -10.41 2.72
CA GLN A 131 4.03 -11.45 2.34
C GLN A 131 2.71 -11.11 3.01
N PHE A 132 1.67 -10.93 2.19
CA PHE A 132 0.34 -10.58 2.63
C PHE A 132 -0.62 -11.70 2.25
N THR A 133 -1.44 -12.13 3.20
CA THR A 133 -2.47 -13.14 3.02
C THR A 133 -3.82 -12.62 3.46
N LEU A 134 -4.80 -12.66 2.57
CA LEU A 134 -6.22 -12.53 2.88
C LEU A 134 -6.77 -13.92 3.21
N HIS A 135 -7.38 -14.07 4.38
CA HIS A 135 -8.21 -15.22 4.71
C HIS A 135 -9.67 -14.78 4.68
N ASN A 136 -10.38 -15.10 3.60
CA ASN A 136 -11.75 -14.69 3.40
C ASN A 136 -12.70 -15.75 3.97
N HIS A 137 -13.43 -15.45 5.04
CA HIS A 137 -14.32 -16.38 5.73
C HIS A 137 -15.78 -15.91 5.66
N ARG A 138 -16.13 -15.20 4.58
CA ARG A 138 -17.48 -14.66 4.36
C ARG A 138 -18.53 -15.74 4.46
N SER A 139 -19.60 -15.44 5.20
CA SER A 139 -20.78 -16.29 5.27
C SER A 139 -21.56 -16.26 3.95
N ASP A 140 -21.58 -15.11 3.29
CA ASP A 140 -22.11 -14.93 1.93
C ASP A 140 -21.25 -15.66 0.89
N LYS A 141 -21.86 -16.62 0.20
CA LYS A 141 -21.22 -17.50 -0.80
C LYS A 141 -21.55 -17.11 -2.25
N ASN A 142 -22.22 -15.98 -2.48
CA ASN A 142 -22.55 -15.55 -3.83
C ASN A 142 -21.27 -15.27 -4.65
N ASP A 143 -21.36 -15.59 -5.93
CA ASP A 143 -20.33 -15.24 -6.90
C ASP A 143 -20.59 -13.83 -7.44
N TYR A 144 -19.68 -12.90 -7.14
CA TYR A 144 -19.75 -11.51 -7.61
C TYR A 144 -18.81 -11.23 -8.78
N GLY A 145 -18.10 -12.25 -9.27
CA GLY A 145 -17.13 -12.14 -10.34
C GLY A 145 -15.87 -11.37 -9.97
N LYS A 146 -15.04 -11.16 -10.99
CA LYS A 146 -13.74 -10.51 -10.86
C LYS A 146 -13.85 -9.01 -10.59
N LYS A 147 -12.96 -8.52 -9.72
CA LYS A 147 -12.73 -7.10 -9.47
C LYS A 147 -11.23 -6.81 -9.46
N ASP A 148 -10.89 -5.59 -9.84
CA ASP A 148 -9.57 -5.02 -9.62
C ASP A 148 -9.30 -4.89 -8.11
N GLN A 149 -8.11 -5.30 -7.68
CA GLN A 149 -7.66 -5.35 -6.28
C GLN A 149 -6.41 -4.48 -6.11
N GLU A 150 -6.24 -3.87 -4.94
CA GLU A 150 -5.07 -3.06 -4.60
C GLU A 150 -4.10 -3.86 -3.73
N LEU A 151 -3.01 -4.34 -4.35
CA LEU A 151 -2.12 -5.38 -3.84
C LEU A 151 -0.65 -4.91 -3.73
N PRO A 152 -0.30 -3.99 -2.81
CA PRO A 152 -1.13 -3.25 -1.85
C PRO A 152 -1.57 -1.90 -2.42
N ALA A 153 -2.31 -1.11 -1.62
CA ALA A 153 -2.32 0.34 -1.72
C ALA A 153 -1.13 0.93 -0.93
N LEU A 154 -0.37 1.84 -1.54
CA LEU A 154 0.72 2.58 -0.94
C LEU A 154 0.44 4.08 -1.08
N TYR A 155 0.42 4.78 0.05
CA TYR A 155 0.37 6.23 0.11
C TYR A 155 1.69 6.81 0.60
N THR A 156 2.36 7.59 -0.26
CA THR A 156 3.60 8.30 0.06
C THR A 156 3.29 9.72 0.56
N ILE A 157 4.21 10.31 1.32
CA ILE A 157 4.11 11.73 1.68
C ILE A 157 4.10 12.62 0.43
N GLY A 158 3.38 13.75 0.49
CA GLY A 158 3.26 14.65 -0.66
C GLY A 158 4.57 15.34 -1.07
N LYS A 159 5.60 15.36 -0.20
CA LYS A 159 6.95 15.81 -0.57
C LYS A 159 7.55 14.99 -1.72
N LEU A 160 7.18 13.72 -1.87
CA LEU A 160 7.54 12.90 -3.03
C LEU A 160 6.51 13.18 -4.15
N GLY A 161 6.72 14.26 -4.92
CA GLY A 161 5.71 14.80 -5.83
C GLY A 161 5.69 14.21 -7.25
N THR A 162 6.74 13.49 -7.65
CA THR A 162 6.91 13.03 -9.03
C THR A 162 6.82 11.52 -9.14
N LEU A 163 5.96 11.02 -10.03
CA LEU A 163 5.79 9.59 -10.28
C LEU A 163 6.65 9.15 -11.47
N THR A 164 7.35 8.03 -11.33
CA THR A 164 8.07 7.42 -12.45
C THR A 164 7.98 5.91 -12.49
N CYS A 165 8.06 5.37 -13.70
CA CYS A 165 8.39 3.97 -13.95
C CYS A 165 8.90 3.76 -15.39
N TYR A 166 9.38 2.56 -15.71
CA TYR A 166 9.69 2.19 -17.09
C TYR A 166 8.45 1.67 -17.81
N THR A 167 8.04 2.34 -18.90
CA THR A 167 6.84 1.99 -19.69
C THR A 167 7.17 1.37 -21.05
N GLY A 168 8.47 1.24 -21.38
CA GLY A 168 8.91 0.71 -22.67
C GLY A 168 8.66 -0.78 -22.83
N ASN A 169 8.75 -1.28 -24.07
CA ASN A 169 8.53 -2.69 -24.40
C ASN A 169 9.78 -3.59 -24.26
N LYS A 170 10.90 -3.05 -23.79
CA LYS A 170 12.17 -3.77 -23.57
C LYS A 170 12.60 -3.63 -22.10
N PRO A 171 11.86 -4.20 -21.14
CA PRO A 171 12.23 -4.09 -19.73
C PRO A 171 13.62 -4.69 -19.48
N TRP A 172 14.25 -4.29 -18.37
CA TRP A 172 15.56 -4.82 -17.96
C TRP A 172 16.73 -4.40 -18.86
N THR A 173 16.51 -3.41 -19.75
CA THR A 173 17.56 -2.86 -20.62
C THR A 173 18.12 -1.52 -20.14
N ASN A 174 17.63 -1.04 -18.99
CA ASN A 174 17.97 0.27 -18.43
C ASN A 174 17.58 1.44 -19.37
N GLY A 175 16.52 1.25 -20.17
CA GLY A 175 15.95 2.32 -20.99
C GLY A 175 15.40 3.48 -20.13
N GLY A 176 15.15 4.62 -20.76
CA GLY A 176 14.68 5.83 -20.06
C GLY A 176 13.37 5.59 -19.29
N LEU A 177 13.32 6.09 -18.05
CA LEU A 177 12.10 6.10 -17.26
C LEU A 177 11.13 7.15 -17.79
N THR A 178 9.84 6.87 -17.67
CA THR A 178 8.78 7.82 -17.96
C THR A 178 8.40 8.53 -16.67
N VAL A 179 8.41 9.85 -16.69
CA VAL A 179 7.70 10.64 -15.68
C VAL A 179 6.23 10.65 -16.09
N TRP A 180 5.37 10.16 -15.21
CA TRP A 180 3.95 10.13 -15.48
C TRP A 180 3.28 11.31 -14.84
N GLU A 181 2.68 12.15 -15.67
CA GLU A 181 1.86 13.27 -15.27
C GLU A 181 0.41 12.93 -15.61
N HIS A 182 -0.41 12.77 -14.58
CA HIS A 182 -1.85 12.73 -14.76
C HIS A 182 -2.45 14.02 -14.21
N PRO A 183 -3.39 14.65 -14.94
CA PRO A 183 -4.11 15.80 -14.41
C PRO A 183 -4.80 15.37 -13.11
N GLY A 184 -4.42 15.98 -11.98
CA GLY A 184 -5.05 15.75 -10.68
C GLY A 184 -6.57 15.87 -10.79
N PHE A 185 -7.27 14.97 -10.11
CA PHE A 185 -8.70 14.76 -10.29
C PHE A 185 -9.57 15.63 -9.38
N ASN A 186 -10.72 16.05 -9.92
CA ASN A 186 -11.95 16.29 -9.17
C ASN A 186 -13.14 15.70 -9.95
N PRO A 187 -13.86 14.66 -9.46
CA PRO A 187 -13.62 13.88 -8.23
C PRO A 187 -12.53 12.81 -8.41
N TRP A 188 -11.91 12.38 -7.29
CA TRP A 188 -10.80 11.40 -7.24
C TRP A 188 -11.10 10.12 -8.03
N THR A 189 -10.31 9.85 -9.06
CA THR A 189 -10.27 8.57 -9.77
C THR A 189 -8.78 8.27 -10.00
N PRO A 190 -8.21 7.14 -9.63
CA PRO A 190 -6.80 6.89 -9.92
C PRO A 190 -6.60 6.66 -11.43
N GLY A 191 -5.47 7.11 -11.98
CA GLY A 191 -5.05 6.75 -13.33
C GLY A 191 -4.47 5.34 -13.35
N LYS A 192 -4.38 4.73 -14.53
CA LYS A 192 -3.77 3.41 -14.73
C LYS A 192 -2.53 3.53 -15.59
N ILE A 193 -1.42 2.94 -15.12
CA ILE A 193 -0.14 2.91 -15.84
C ILE A 193 0.38 1.48 -15.94
N GLN A 194 1.03 1.17 -17.06
CA GLN A 194 1.74 -0.10 -17.26
C GLN A 194 3.24 0.12 -17.13
N CYS A 195 3.83 -0.42 -16.07
CA CYS A 195 5.24 -0.35 -15.76
C CYS A 195 5.87 -1.72 -16.02
N SER A 196 6.53 -1.88 -17.17
CA SER A 196 7.00 -3.18 -17.67
C SER A 196 8.17 -3.78 -16.88
N GLU A 197 8.81 -2.97 -16.03
CA GLU A 197 9.79 -3.43 -15.02
C GLU A 197 9.15 -3.80 -13.68
N LYS A 198 7.81 -3.77 -13.58
CA LYS A 198 7.04 -4.23 -12.41
C LYS A 198 7.23 -3.40 -11.13
N TRP A 199 7.59 -2.13 -11.29
CA TRP A 199 7.70 -1.17 -10.19
C TRP A 199 7.27 0.23 -10.63
N ALA A 200 6.83 1.03 -9.67
CA ALA A 200 6.62 2.47 -9.82
C ALA A 200 7.06 3.19 -8.53
N ALA A 201 7.50 4.44 -8.62
CA ALA A 201 7.95 5.19 -7.45
C ALA A 201 7.52 6.65 -7.49
N PHE A 202 7.17 7.17 -6.31
CA PHE A 202 7.13 8.61 -6.08
C PHE A 202 8.49 9.06 -5.53
N TYR A 203 9.02 10.18 -6.04
CA TYR A 203 10.30 10.72 -5.62
C TYR A 203 10.29 12.26 -5.61
N ASP A 204 11.29 12.80 -4.92
CA ASP A 204 11.64 14.22 -4.91
C ASP A 204 12.59 14.50 -6.09
N GLU A 205 12.19 15.37 -7.02
CA GLU A 205 12.95 15.64 -8.26
C GLU A 205 14.33 16.25 -8.01
N GLU A 206 14.50 17.04 -6.95
CA GLU A 206 15.77 17.71 -6.66
C GLU A 206 16.80 16.70 -6.16
N THR A 207 16.39 15.83 -5.24
CA THR A 207 17.27 14.86 -4.58
C THR A 207 17.33 13.51 -5.27
N GLN A 208 16.37 13.21 -6.14
CA GLN A 208 16.13 11.88 -6.73
C GLN A 208 15.81 10.78 -5.71
N PHE A 209 15.57 11.14 -4.43
CA PHE A 209 15.22 10.20 -3.37
C PHE A 209 13.71 9.96 -3.34
N GLY A 210 13.30 8.71 -3.11
CA GLY A 210 11.89 8.35 -3.18
C GLY A 210 11.58 6.99 -2.57
N LEU A 211 10.34 6.58 -2.80
CA LEU A 211 9.77 5.32 -2.33
C LEU A 211 9.08 4.61 -3.49
N GLY A 212 9.58 3.42 -3.82
CA GLY A 212 9.06 2.56 -4.86
C GLY A 212 8.20 1.42 -4.32
N LEU A 213 7.16 1.07 -5.08
CA LEU A 213 6.42 -0.18 -4.94
C LEU A 213 6.84 -1.14 -6.05
N TYR A 214 7.30 -2.33 -5.69
CA TYR A 214 7.60 -3.44 -6.59
C TYR A 214 6.66 -4.61 -6.35
N SER A 215 6.18 -5.23 -7.43
CA SER A 215 5.35 -6.45 -7.36
C SER A 215 5.75 -7.44 -8.45
N LYS A 216 6.30 -8.61 -8.07
CA LYS A 216 6.93 -9.57 -9.01
C LYS A 216 6.02 -10.03 -10.17
N ASN A 217 4.71 -10.04 -9.95
CA ASN A 217 3.74 -10.56 -10.92
C ASN A 217 2.84 -9.49 -11.51
N ASN A 218 3.18 -8.21 -11.32
CA ASN A 218 2.30 -7.12 -11.71
C ASN A 218 3.02 -6.00 -12.44
N ILE A 219 2.50 -5.66 -13.62
CA ILE A 219 2.94 -4.49 -14.39
C ILE A 219 1.89 -3.37 -14.40
N ASN A 220 0.67 -3.63 -13.93
CA ASN A 220 -0.40 -2.65 -13.91
C ASN A 220 -0.46 -1.99 -12.54
N PHE A 221 -0.45 -0.66 -12.53
CA PHE A 221 -0.56 0.12 -11.31
C PHE A 221 -1.68 1.13 -11.43
N LEU A 222 -2.46 1.27 -10.36
CA LEU A 222 -3.27 2.46 -10.13
C LEU A 222 -2.38 3.53 -9.50
N THR A 223 -2.43 4.74 -10.03
CA THR A 223 -1.54 5.81 -9.59
C THR A 223 -2.25 7.15 -9.57
N GLY A 224 -1.85 8.03 -8.64
CA GLY A 224 -2.42 9.36 -8.54
C GLY A 224 -1.69 10.22 -7.53
N PHE A 225 -1.98 11.52 -7.54
CA PHE A 225 -1.52 12.46 -6.53
C PHE A 225 -2.71 13.29 -6.05
N ALA A 226 -2.84 13.46 -4.74
CA ALA A 226 -3.85 14.29 -4.12
C ALA A 226 -3.19 15.48 -3.41
N GLY A 227 -3.77 16.67 -3.57
CA GLY A 227 -3.23 17.91 -2.98
C GLY A 227 -2.13 18.55 -3.83
N THR A 228 -1.22 19.26 -3.15
CA THR A 228 -0.12 20.00 -3.76
C THR A 228 1.14 19.15 -3.81
N LYS A 229 1.67 18.90 -5.01
CA LYS A 229 2.94 18.18 -5.21
C LYS A 229 4.10 18.86 -4.49
N ASN A 230 5.07 18.04 -4.04
CA ASN A 230 6.30 18.48 -3.39
C ASN A 230 6.10 19.17 -2.04
N LYS A 231 4.95 18.97 -1.40
CA LYS A 231 4.59 19.52 -0.10
C LYS A 231 3.89 18.45 0.75
N GLY A 232 4.04 18.57 2.07
CA GLY A 232 3.34 17.72 3.02
C GLY A 232 4.17 16.52 3.48
N GLY A 233 4.09 16.25 4.78
CA GLY A 233 4.71 15.13 5.45
C GLY A 233 3.69 14.02 5.79
N PRO A 234 4.03 13.14 6.75
CA PRO A 234 3.22 11.97 7.11
C PRO A 234 1.80 12.29 7.58
N TYR A 235 1.56 13.49 8.11
CA TYR A 235 0.28 13.89 8.70
C TYR A 235 -0.47 14.92 7.86
N ASP A 236 0.00 15.23 6.66
CA ASP A 236 -0.66 16.19 5.76
C ASP A 236 -1.55 15.46 4.75
N SER A 237 -2.57 16.15 4.23
CA SER A 237 -3.48 15.57 3.24
C SER A 237 -2.83 15.34 1.87
N ASP A 238 -1.71 16.02 1.59
CA ASP A 238 -0.96 15.89 0.34
C ASP A 238 -0.30 14.50 0.26
N THR A 239 -0.55 13.75 -0.81
CA THR A 239 -0.09 12.35 -0.91
C THR A 239 0.05 11.87 -2.35
N GLY A 240 1.10 11.09 -2.61
CA GLY A 240 1.18 10.21 -3.77
C GLY A 240 0.50 8.87 -3.47
N TYR A 241 -0.13 8.27 -4.46
CA TYR A 241 -0.82 6.98 -4.38
C TYR A 241 -0.31 6.04 -5.48
N ILE A 242 0.09 4.84 -5.08
CA ILE A 242 0.45 3.73 -5.97
C ILE A 242 -0.25 2.48 -5.44
N ALA A 243 -0.96 1.75 -6.30
CA ALA A 243 -1.42 0.42 -5.96
C ALA A 243 -1.09 -0.58 -7.06
N GLY A 244 -0.54 -1.74 -6.68
CA GLY A 244 -0.40 -2.86 -7.60
C GLY A 244 -1.78 -3.40 -7.94
N LEU A 245 -2.13 -3.50 -9.22
CA LEU A 245 -3.46 -3.90 -9.66
C LEU A 245 -3.56 -5.39 -10.06
N GLY A 246 -4.26 -6.21 -9.29
CA GLY A 246 -4.56 -7.60 -9.65
C GLY A 246 -6.05 -7.79 -9.90
N GLU A 247 -6.44 -8.58 -10.91
CA GLU A 247 -7.84 -8.90 -11.15
C GLU A 247 -8.15 -10.27 -10.52
N LEU A 248 -8.98 -10.28 -9.46
CA LEU A 248 -9.32 -11.48 -8.70
C LEU A 248 -10.83 -11.59 -8.51
N ASP A 249 -11.30 -12.83 -8.50
CA ASP A 249 -12.66 -13.20 -8.10
C ASP A 249 -12.57 -13.86 -6.73
N ILE A 250 -12.69 -13.05 -5.68
CA ILE A 250 -12.46 -13.47 -4.30
C ILE A 250 -13.66 -14.28 -3.83
N LYS A 251 -13.49 -15.60 -3.77
CA LYS A 251 -14.52 -16.53 -3.29
C LYS A 251 -14.60 -16.52 -1.77
N ALA A 252 -15.76 -16.90 -1.26
CA ALA A 252 -15.87 -17.22 0.16
C ALA A 252 -15.01 -18.44 0.52
N ASP A 253 -14.46 -18.44 1.73
CA ASP A 253 -13.48 -19.43 2.23
C ASP A 253 -12.15 -19.49 1.46
N GLU A 254 -11.88 -18.49 0.60
CA GLU A 254 -10.62 -18.40 -0.12
C GLU A 254 -9.49 -17.85 0.76
N THR A 255 -8.29 -18.40 0.58
CA THR A 255 -7.06 -17.80 1.07
C THR A 255 -6.24 -17.32 -0.13
N TYR A 256 -5.98 -16.02 -0.20
CA TYR A 256 -5.21 -15.40 -1.26
C TYR A 256 -3.92 -14.79 -0.70
N THR A 257 -2.77 -15.19 -1.24
CA THR A 257 -1.46 -14.68 -0.81
C THR A 257 -0.75 -13.97 -1.97
N TYR A 258 -0.16 -12.83 -1.69
CA TYR A 258 0.69 -12.10 -2.61
C TYR A 258 1.91 -11.51 -1.89
N GLU A 259 2.93 -11.16 -2.66
CA GLU A 259 4.13 -10.52 -2.15
C GLU A 259 4.40 -9.20 -2.89
N PHE A 260 4.91 -8.23 -2.14
CA PHE A 260 5.38 -6.97 -2.68
C PHE A 260 6.59 -6.49 -1.89
N ALA A 261 7.29 -5.50 -2.46
CA ALA A 261 8.36 -4.80 -1.77
C ALA A 261 8.16 -3.28 -1.83
N LEU A 262 8.49 -2.62 -0.73
CA LEU A 262 8.65 -1.18 -0.65
C LEU A 262 10.15 -0.88 -0.66
N VAL A 263 10.66 -0.23 -1.71
CA VAL A 263 12.09 0.02 -1.86
C VAL A 263 12.34 1.51 -1.63
N LEU A 264 13.17 1.83 -0.65
CA LEU A 264 13.46 3.21 -0.28
C LEU A 264 14.87 3.61 -0.71
N GLY A 265 15.01 4.73 -1.39
CA GLY A 265 16.33 5.20 -1.80
C GLY A 265 16.28 6.16 -2.97
N TYR A 266 17.43 6.37 -3.61
CA TYR A 266 17.47 7.07 -4.89
C TYR A 266 16.81 6.24 -5.99
N ILE A 267 16.20 6.87 -6.99
CA ILE A 267 15.57 6.18 -8.13
C ILE A 267 16.49 5.13 -8.77
N LYS A 268 17.80 5.43 -8.87
CA LYS A 268 18.80 4.48 -9.36
C LYS A 268 18.94 3.26 -8.44
N THR A 269 18.96 3.46 -7.12
CA THR A 269 19.02 2.37 -6.12
C THR A 269 17.78 1.50 -6.20
N ILE A 270 16.59 2.13 -6.22
CA ILE A 270 15.31 1.43 -6.36
C ILE A 270 15.32 0.52 -7.60
N ARG A 271 15.69 1.06 -8.77
CA ARG A 271 15.73 0.28 -10.01
C ARG A 271 16.79 -0.83 -9.98
N THR A 272 17.95 -0.58 -9.36
CA THR A 272 19.02 -1.58 -9.20
C THR A 272 18.53 -2.78 -8.40
N TRP A 273 17.93 -2.53 -7.23
CA TRP A 273 17.36 -3.58 -6.39
C TRP A 273 16.30 -4.39 -7.15
N VAL A 274 15.42 -3.73 -7.92
CA VAL A 274 14.38 -4.39 -8.72
C VAL A 274 14.98 -5.30 -9.81
N TYR A 275 16.10 -4.92 -10.42
CA TYR A 275 16.76 -5.73 -11.45
C TYR A 275 17.37 -7.00 -10.85
N GLU A 276 17.92 -6.91 -9.64
CA GLU A 276 18.46 -8.07 -8.91
C GLU A 276 17.36 -9.10 -8.63
N GLN A 277 16.12 -8.66 -8.42
CA GLN A 277 14.98 -9.56 -8.20
C GLN A 277 14.51 -10.31 -9.45
N ASN A 278 14.88 -9.84 -10.63
CA ASN A 278 14.53 -10.48 -11.90
C ASN A 278 15.60 -11.47 -12.38
N ASN A 279 16.81 -11.40 -11.83
CA ASN A 279 17.90 -12.33 -12.15
C ASN A 279 17.77 -13.67 -11.39
N HIS A 280 16.71 -13.86 -10.60
CA HIS A 280 16.39 -15.03 -9.78
C HIS A 280 14.92 -15.48 -9.93
#